data_AF-A0A1G2HSS1-F1
#
_entry.id   AF-A0A1G2HSS1-F1
#
_cell.length_a   1.000
_cell.length_b   1.000
_cell.length_c   1.000
_cell.angle_alpha   90.00
_cell.angle_beta   90.00
_cell.angle_gamma   90.00
#
_symmetry.space_group_name_H-M   'P 1'
#
loop_
_entity.id
_entity.type
_entity.pdbx_description
1 polymer ?
#
loop_
_entity_poly.entity_id
_entity_poly.type
_entity_poly.pdbx_seq_one_letter_code
_entity_poly.pdbx_strand_id
1 'polypeptide(L)'
;MTTLLTDENFEKEVSNSDKLVLVDFFATWCEPCTMLAPILEKVAEDLKDKIILLKANLDDIPKTAGKFGVEKIPTVILFKSGKPISGFVGLSSEQSIKEWLENSSKEQQIVSEQDIASVIERYDNYAKSNGFRLNPDKKTVERVVKGLFENQKKYGKKYCPCRRVSGDQAEDAKKICPCAFHKDEIEKDGHCFCNLFVK
;
A
#
# COMPACT_ATOMS: atom_id res chain seq x y z
N MET A 1 -3.36 -27.34 5.00
CA MET A 1 -4.66 -27.79 4.46
C MET A 1 -5.24 -26.60 3.71
N THR A 2 -5.46 -26.74 2.40
CA THR A 2 -5.88 -25.63 1.53
C THR A 2 -7.39 -25.61 1.43
N THR A 3 -8.03 -24.47 1.74
CA THR A 3 -9.49 -24.33 1.66
C THR A 3 -9.91 -23.94 0.25
N LEU A 4 -10.94 -24.62 -0.28
CA LEU A 4 -11.57 -24.28 -1.55
C LEU A 4 -12.66 -23.23 -1.32
N LEU A 5 -12.62 -22.17 -2.11
CA LEU A 5 -13.57 -21.06 -2.06
C LEU A 5 -14.78 -21.30 -2.95
N THR A 6 -15.93 -20.82 -2.49
CA THR A 6 -17.19 -20.70 -3.23
C THR A 6 -17.60 -19.22 -3.24
N ASP A 7 -18.55 -18.86 -4.12
CA ASP A 7 -19.11 -17.50 -4.12
C ASP A 7 -19.69 -17.10 -2.74
N GLU A 8 -20.21 -18.04 -1.95
CA GLU A 8 -20.79 -17.73 -0.64
C GLU A 8 -19.75 -17.55 0.48
N ASN A 9 -18.64 -18.29 0.44
CA ASN A 9 -17.66 -18.28 1.53
C ASN A 9 -16.51 -17.29 1.32
N PHE A 10 -16.30 -16.81 0.09
CA PHE A 10 -15.11 -16.03 -0.28
C PHE A 10 -14.86 -14.83 0.64
N GLU A 11 -15.88 -13.98 0.82
CA GLU A 11 -15.71 -12.74 1.59
C GLU A 11 -15.34 -13.04 3.05
N LYS A 12 -15.94 -14.08 3.63
CA LYS A 12 -15.66 -14.51 5.00
C LYS A 12 -14.22 -15.02 5.12
N GLU A 13 -13.81 -15.94 4.26
CA GLU A 13 -12.48 -16.56 4.35
C GLU A 13 -11.34 -15.57 4.04
N VAL A 14 -11.57 -14.61 3.13
CA VAL A 14 -10.56 -13.61 2.74
C VAL A 14 -10.50 -12.42 3.70
N SER A 15 -11.59 -12.09 4.38
CA SER A 15 -11.63 -10.95 5.33
C SER A 15 -11.26 -11.34 6.75
N ASN A 16 -11.46 -12.60 7.14
CA ASN A 16 -11.30 -13.06 8.52
C ASN A 16 -9.89 -13.58 8.82
N SER A 17 -8.87 -12.80 8.48
CA SER A 17 -7.47 -13.16 8.75
C SER A 17 -6.61 -11.96 9.10
N ASP A 18 -5.79 -12.13 10.14
CA ASP A 18 -4.69 -11.22 10.49
C ASP A 18 -3.46 -11.41 9.57
N LYS A 19 -3.45 -12.50 8.80
CA LYS A 19 -2.42 -12.83 7.82
C LYS A 19 -2.81 -12.30 6.43
N LEU A 20 -1.83 -12.23 5.53
CA LEU A 20 -2.13 -11.99 4.13
C LEU A 20 -2.79 -13.23 3.53
N VAL A 21 -3.80 -13.03 2.71
CA VAL A 21 -4.53 -14.13 2.07
C VAL A 21 -4.14 -14.19 0.60
N LEU A 22 -3.48 -15.26 0.20
CA LEU A 22 -3.10 -15.53 -1.17
C LEU A 22 -4.17 -16.43 -1.80
N VAL A 23 -4.84 -15.95 -2.84
CA VAL A 23 -5.88 -16.71 -3.55
C VAL A 23 -5.37 -17.14 -4.91
N ASP A 24 -5.31 -18.44 -5.14
CA ASP A 24 -5.00 -19.09 -6.41
C ASP A 24 -6.30 -19.31 -7.21
N PHE A 25 -6.52 -18.49 -8.24
CA PHE A 25 -7.62 -18.66 -9.19
C PHE A 25 -7.19 -19.62 -10.30
N PHE A 26 -7.86 -20.76 -10.35
CA PHE A 26 -7.52 -21.87 -11.23
C PHE A 26 -8.77 -22.53 -11.83
N ALA A 27 -8.55 -23.51 -12.69
CA ALA A 27 -9.60 -24.44 -13.13
C ALA A 27 -9.03 -25.84 -13.31
N THR A 28 -9.88 -26.87 -13.24
CA THR A 28 -9.46 -28.27 -13.38
C THR A 28 -8.92 -28.60 -14.78
N TRP A 29 -9.35 -27.84 -15.79
CA TRP A 29 -8.93 -27.94 -17.18
C TRP A 29 -7.71 -27.07 -17.52
N CYS A 30 -7.10 -26.41 -16.54
CA CYS A 30 -5.96 -25.53 -16.72
C CYS A 30 -4.64 -26.26 -16.43
N GLU A 31 -3.99 -26.76 -17.49
CA GLU A 31 -2.69 -27.43 -17.36
C GLU A 31 -1.60 -26.54 -16.72
N PRO A 32 -1.42 -25.25 -17.10
CA PRO A 32 -0.45 -24.39 -16.41
C PRO A 32 -0.72 -24.20 -14.91
N CYS A 33 -1.99 -24.25 -14.48
CA CYS A 33 -2.34 -24.15 -13.08
C CYS A 33 -1.78 -25.33 -12.26
N THR A 34 -1.70 -26.52 -12.85
CA THR A 34 -1.13 -27.72 -12.19
C THR A 34 0.35 -27.56 -11.88
N MET A 35 1.09 -26.79 -12.68
CA MET A 35 2.49 -26.49 -12.42
C MET A 35 2.68 -25.43 -11.32
N LEU A 36 1.79 -24.45 -11.25
CA LEU A 36 1.88 -23.36 -10.29
C LEU A 36 1.44 -23.77 -8.88
N ALA A 37 0.40 -24.61 -8.77
CA ALA A 37 -0.16 -25.05 -7.49
C ALA A 37 0.88 -25.56 -6.47
N PRO A 38 1.78 -26.52 -6.79
CA PRO A 38 2.77 -27.01 -5.83
C PRO A 38 3.78 -25.94 -5.41
N ILE A 39 4.06 -24.95 -6.28
CA ILE A 39 4.94 -23.83 -5.95
C ILE A 39 4.27 -22.93 -4.91
N LEU A 40 2.99 -22.59 -5.11
CA LEU A 40 2.22 -21.78 -4.17
C LEU A 40 2.06 -22.47 -2.83
N GLU A 41 1.78 -23.78 -2.83
CA GLU A 41 1.66 -24.59 -1.62
C GLU A 41 2.97 -24.59 -0.81
N LYS A 42 4.12 -24.74 -1.48
CA LYS A 42 5.42 -24.66 -0.83
C LYS A 42 5.70 -23.27 -0.25
N VAL A 43 5.44 -22.20 -1.00
CA VAL A 43 5.60 -20.82 -0.51
C VAL A 43 4.70 -20.56 0.70
N ALA A 44 3.47 -21.08 0.68
CA ALA A 44 2.52 -20.97 1.78
C ALA A 44 2.99 -21.70 3.04
N GLU A 45 3.60 -22.88 2.89
CA GLU A 45 4.19 -23.61 4.03
C GLU A 45 5.40 -22.86 4.61
N ASP A 46 6.32 -22.40 3.75
CA ASP A 46 7.50 -21.63 4.16
C ASP A 46 7.15 -20.33 4.90
N LEU A 47 6.00 -19.74 4.55
CA LEU A 47 5.51 -18.47 5.07
C LEU A 47 4.23 -18.62 5.89
N LYS A 48 3.97 -19.79 6.47
CA LYS A 48 2.70 -20.11 7.16
C LYS A 48 2.30 -19.15 8.28
N ASP A 49 3.26 -18.46 8.89
CA ASP A 49 3.01 -17.46 9.94
C ASP A 49 2.59 -16.10 9.36
N LYS A 50 2.81 -15.86 8.07
CA LYS A 50 2.57 -14.59 7.39
C LYS A 50 1.43 -14.66 6.37
N ILE A 51 1.25 -15.80 5.72
CA ILE A 51 0.29 -15.96 4.63
C ILE A 51 -0.61 -17.19 4.82
N ILE A 52 -1.80 -17.11 4.24
CA ILE A 52 -2.73 -18.23 4.09
C ILE A 52 -2.97 -18.41 2.59
N LEU A 53 -2.86 -19.65 2.10
CA LEU A 53 -3.22 -19.99 0.73
C LEU A 53 -4.64 -20.52 0.67
N LEU A 54 -5.46 -19.94 -0.20
CA LEU A 54 -6.80 -20.38 -0.53
C LEU A 54 -6.88 -20.64 -2.04
N LYS A 55 -7.75 -21.55 -2.45
CA LYS A 55 -7.93 -21.91 -3.87
C LYS A 55 -9.33 -21.54 -4.33
N ALA A 56 -9.45 -20.98 -5.52
CA ALA A 56 -10.69 -20.55 -6.12
C ALA A 56 -10.83 -21.15 -7.51
N ASN A 57 -11.70 -22.15 -7.65
CA ASN A 57 -12.01 -22.72 -8.95
C ASN A 57 -13.01 -21.81 -9.68
N LEU A 58 -12.68 -21.36 -10.90
CA LEU A 58 -13.57 -20.48 -11.68
C LEU A 58 -14.93 -21.09 -11.97
N ASP A 59 -15.01 -22.41 -12.10
CA ASP A 59 -16.27 -23.11 -12.33
C ASP A 59 -17.22 -23.01 -11.12
N ASP A 60 -16.65 -22.84 -9.92
CA ASP A 60 -17.38 -22.78 -8.64
C ASP A 60 -17.59 -21.34 -8.12
N ILE A 61 -16.89 -20.34 -8.69
CA ILE A 61 -16.91 -18.94 -8.22
C ILE A 61 -17.17 -17.87 -9.31
N PRO A 62 -18.08 -18.09 -10.28
CA PRO A 62 -18.20 -17.22 -11.46
C PRO A 62 -18.51 -15.77 -11.10
N LYS A 63 -19.28 -15.50 -10.04
CA LYS A 63 -19.61 -14.12 -9.63
C LYS A 63 -18.39 -13.43 -9.03
N THR A 64 -17.67 -14.11 -8.17
CA THR A 64 -16.48 -13.58 -7.52
C THR A 64 -15.34 -13.37 -8.51
N ALA A 65 -15.12 -14.32 -9.42
CA ALA A 65 -14.14 -14.18 -10.49
C ALA A 65 -14.45 -12.94 -11.35
N GLY A 66 -15.73 -12.76 -11.73
CA GLY A 66 -16.18 -11.56 -12.45
C GLY A 66 -15.97 -10.26 -11.66
N LYS A 67 -16.27 -10.25 -10.35
CA LYS A 67 -16.05 -9.09 -9.46
C LYS A 67 -14.59 -8.63 -9.42
N PHE A 68 -13.65 -9.57 -9.47
CA PHE A 68 -12.21 -9.28 -9.45
C PHE A 68 -11.58 -9.20 -10.84
N GLY A 69 -12.36 -9.30 -11.92
CA GLY A 69 -11.86 -9.21 -13.30
C GLY A 69 -10.92 -10.35 -13.68
N VAL A 70 -11.13 -11.56 -13.11
CA VAL A 70 -10.30 -12.73 -13.41
C VAL A 70 -10.75 -13.36 -14.72
N GLU A 71 -10.14 -12.92 -15.82
CA GLU A 71 -10.43 -13.42 -17.18
C GLU A 71 -9.41 -14.44 -17.69
N LYS A 72 -8.25 -14.54 -17.03
CA LYS A 72 -7.13 -15.40 -17.43
C LYS A 72 -6.69 -16.24 -16.25
N ILE A 73 -6.24 -17.47 -16.52
CA ILE A 73 -5.66 -18.35 -15.51
C ILE A 73 -4.33 -18.98 -15.94
N PRO A 74 -3.45 -19.31 -14.98
CA PRO A 74 -3.59 -19.06 -13.54
C PRO A 74 -3.52 -17.57 -13.19
N THR A 75 -4.31 -17.13 -12.22
CA THR A 75 -4.24 -15.78 -11.66
C THR A 75 -4.11 -15.90 -10.15
N VAL A 76 -3.20 -15.13 -9.57
CA VAL A 76 -2.99 -15.13 -8.13
C VAL A 76 -3.20 -13.72 -7.61
N ILE A 77 -4.05 -13.57 -6.60
CA ILE A 77 -4.34 -12.27 -5.97
C ILE A 77 -4.00 -12.35 -4.49
N LEU A 78 -3.27 -11.34 -4.02
CA LEU A 78 -2.95 -11.15 -2.63
C LEU A 78 -3.96 -10.18 -2.00
N PHE A 79 -4.50 -10.58 -0.85
CA PHE A 79 -5.46 -9.81 -0.08
C PHE A 79 -4.93 -9.48 1.31
N LYS A 80 -5.37 -8.33 1.83
CA LYS A 80 -5.16 -7.91 3.22
C LYS A 80 -6.47 -7.34 3.74
N SER A 81 -6.98 -7.92 4.83
CA SER A 81 -8.25 -7.50 5.46
C SER A 81 -9.40 -7.40 4.45
N GLY A 82 -9.57 -8.44 3.61
CA GLY A 82 -10.64 -8.50 2.61
C GLY A 82 -10.41 -7.69 1.33
N LYS A 83 -9.34 -6.88 1.25
CA LYS A 83 -9.07 -6.02 0.08
C LYS A 83 -7.93 -6.57 -0.78
N PRO A 84 -8.06 -6.59 -2.12
CA PRO A 84 -6.96 -6.95 -3.00
C PRO A 84 -5.89 -5.87 -2.92
N ILE A 85 -4.63 -6.28 -2.76
CA ILE A 85 -3.49 -5.37 -2.60
C ILE A 85 -2.42 -5.55 -3.67
N SER A 86 -2.37 -6.71 -4.32
CA SER A 86 -1.42 -7.05 -5.39
C SER A 86 -1.90 -8.30 -6.12
N GLY A 87 -1.38 -8.58 -7.31
CA GLY A 87 -1.68 -9.80 -8.04
C GLY A 87 -0.78 -10.00 -9.25
N PHE A 88 -0.74 -11.23 -9.76
CA PHE A 88 -0.07 -11.57 -11.01
C PHE A 88 -0.86 -12.60 -11.81
N VAL A 89 -0.56 -12.68 -13.11
CA VAL A 89 -1.19 -13.62 -14.05
C VAL A 89 -0.10 -14.48 -14.69
N GLY A 90 -0.36 -15.77 -14.81
CA GLY A 90 0.54 -16.75 -15.43
C GLY A 90 1.46 -17.46 -14.44
N LEU A 91 2.40 -18.23 -15.00
CA LEU A 91 3.39 -18.98 -14.22
C LEU A 91 4.42 -18.04 -13.61
N SER A 92 4.82 -18.35 -12.37
CA SER A 92 5.90 -17.66 -11.67
C SER A 92 6.76 -18.68 -10.93
N SER A 93 8.07 -18.41 -10.87
CA SER A 93 9.00 -19.24 -10.08
C SER A 93 8.79 -19.02 -8.59
N GLU A 94 9.20 -19.99 -7.76
CA GLU A 94 9.16 -19.86 -6.29
C GLU A 94 9.86 -18.59 -5.79
N GLN A 95 11.05 -18.30 -6.34
CA GLN A 95 11.83 -17.12 -5.99
C GLN A 95 11.07 -15.84 -6.35
N SER A 96 10.54 -15.76 -7.57
CA SER A 96 9.77 -14.59 -8.02
C SER A 96 8.54 -14.34 -7.17
N ILE A 97 7.84 -15.39 -6.73
CA ILE A 97 6.67 -15.28 -5.86
C ILE A 97 7.08 -14.77 -4.47
N LYS A 98 8.18 -15.30 -3.90
CA LYS A 98 8.69 -14.83 -2.60
C LYS A 98 9.10 -13.36 -2.66
N GLU A 99 9.83 -12.95 -3.70
CA GLU A 99 10.21 -11.55 -3.92
C GLU A 99 8.98 -10.65 -4.10
N TRP A 100 7.99 -11.09 -4.88
CA TRP A 100 6.74 -10.37 -5.07
C TRP A 100 5.93 -10.21 -3.77
N LEU A 101 5.86 -11.24 -2.92
CA LEU A 101 5.20 -11.18 -1.61
C LEU A 101 5.91 -10.21 -0.66
N GLU A 102 7.24 -10.24 -0.63
CA GLU A 102 8.03 -9.29 0.17
C GLU A 102 7.82 -7.86 -0.30
N ASN A 103 7.85 -7.62 -1.60
CA ASN A 103 7.65 -6.29 -2.17
C ASN A 103 6.21 -5.80 -1.97
N SER A 104 5.22 -6.67 -2.15
CA SER A 104 3.81 -6.33 -1.88
C SER A 104 3.59 -5.99 -0.40
N SER A 105 4.30 -6.67 0.52
CA SER A 105 4.26 -6.35 1.95
C SER A 105 4.94 -5.01 2.28
N LYS A 106 6.05 -4.69 1.60
CA LYS A 106 6.75 -3.39 1.70
C LYS A 106 5.97 -2.26 1.05
N GLU A 107 5.26 -2.51 -0.04
CA GLU A 107 4.37 -1.55 -0.68
C GLU A 107 3.14 -1.27 0.18
N GLN A 108 2.70 -2.27 0.96
CA GLN A 108 1.71 -2.16 2.04
C GLN A 108 2.29 -1.60 3.35
N GLN A 109 3.60 -1.38 3.46
CA GLN A 109 4.17 -0.34 4.33
C GLN A 109 3.94 1.05 3.69
N ILE A 110 2.71 1.26 3.20
CA ILE A 110 2.07 2.56 3.17
C ILE A 110 2.09 3.01 4.62
N VAL A 111 2.86 4.06 4.88
CA VAL A 111 2.79 4.94 6.06
C VAL A 111 1.72 4.49 7.05
N SER A 112 2.13 3.78 8.10
CA SER A 112 1.16 3.33 9.10
C SER A 112 0.48 4.56 9.72
N GLU A 113 -0.73 4.39 10.27
CA GLU A 113 -1.39 5.46 11.02
C GLU A 113 -0.47 6.02 12.12
N GLN A 114 0.40 5.17 12.68
CA GLN A 114 1.43 5.53 13.66
C GLN A 114 2.57 6.37 13.05
N ASP A 115 3.01 6.09 11.82
CA ASP A 115 3.97 6.92 11.09
C ASP A 115 3.39 8.30 10.76
N ILE A 116 2.10 8.37 10.40
CA ILE A 116 1.40 9.65 10.19
C ILE A 116 1.33 10.42 11.51
N ALA A 117 0.84 9.77 12.58
CA ALA A 117 0.67 10.39 13.89
C ALA A 117 1.99 10.95 14.45
N SER A 118 3.09 10.19 14.36
CA SER A 118 4.41 10.64 14.83
C SER A 118 4.93 11.84 14.04
N VAL A 119 4.68 11.92 12.73
CA VAL A 119 5.05 13.08 11.91
C VAL A 119 4.19 14.29 12.23
N ILE A 120 2.89 14.09 12.44
CA ILE A 120 1.97 15.14 12.86
C ILE A 120 2.44 15.75 14.18
N GLU A 121 2.73 14.91 15.19
CA GLU A 121 3.23 15.36 16.49
C GLU A 121 4.54 16.15 16.34
N ARG A 122 5.50 15.63 15.54
CA ARG A 122 6.75 16.34 15.27
C ARG A 122 6.52 17.70 14.62
N TYR A 123 5.58 17.81 13.69
CA TYR A 123 5.26 19.07 13.02
C TYR A 123 4.47 20.03 13.91
N ASP A 124 3.62 19.53 14.80
CA ASP A 124 2.98 20.34 15.84
C ASP A 124 4.01 20.96 16.79
N ASN A 125 4.97 20.16 17.27
CA ASN A 125 6.08 20.63 18.12
C ASN A 125 6.99 21.63 17.38
N TYR A 126 7.31 21.34 16.11
CA TYR A 126 8.05 22.28 15.26
C TYR A 126 7.30 23.61 15.10
N ALA A 127 5.99 23.58 14.85
CA ALA A 127 5.20 24.78 14.68
C ALA A 127 5.19 25.63 15.95
N LYS A 128 4.85 25.02 17.10
CA LYS A 128 4.81 25.69 18.41
C LYS A 128 6.14 26.35 18.76
N SER A 129 7.26 25.66 18.53
CA SER A 129 8.61 26.21 18.81
C SER A 129 9.02 27.35 17.88
N ASN A 130 8.32 27.55 16.76
CA ASN A 130 8.59 28.61 15.78
C ASN A 130 7.52 29.71 15.74
N GLY A 131 6.60 29.75 16.70
CA GLY A 131 5.62 30.85 16.84
C GLY A 131 4.44 30.79 15.88
N PHE A 132 4.14 29.62 15.33
CA PHE A 132 2.95 29.33 14.54
C PHE A 132 2.36 27.99 14.97
N ARG A 133 1.32 27.50 14.30
CA ARG A 133 0.66 26.24 14.67
C ARG A 133 0.47 25.33 13.47
N LEU A 134 0.27 24.05 13.75
CA LEU A 134 -0.22 23.11 12.75
C LEU A 134 -1.66 23.48 12.37
N ASN A 135 -2.03 23.25 11.11
CA ASN A 135 -3.40 23.50 10.65
C ASN A 135 -4.42 22.71 11.51
N PRO A 136 -5.48 23.36 12.04
CA PRO A 136 -6.47 22.70 12.89
C PRO A 136 -7.35 21.69 12.13
N ASP A 137 -7.44 21.79 10.80
CA ASP A 137 -8.14 20.80 9.98
C ASP A 137 -7.30 19.54 9.82
N LYS A 138 -7.65 18.51 10.61
CA LYS A 138 -7.01 17.20 10.60
C LYS A 138 -6.96 16.57 9.20
N LYS A 139 -8.01 16.72 8.40
CA LYS A 139 -8.05 16.14 7.03
C LYS A 139 -7.00 16.79 6.14
N THR A 140 -6.83 18.11 6.25
CA THR A 140 -5.77 18.83 5.53
C THR A 140 -4.39 18.38 5.97
N VAL A 141 -4.15 18.29 7.28
CA VAL A 141 -2.86 17.82 7.83
C VAL A 141 -2.53 16.42 7.35
N GLU A 142 -3.45 15.46 7.51
CA GLU A 142 -3.27 14.07 7.10
C GLU A 142 -2.99 13.95 5.61
N ARG A 143 -3.74 14.67 4.77
CA ARG A 143 -3.54 14.68 3.32
C ARG A 143 -2.13 15.19 2.96
N VAL A 144 -1.67 16.28 3.58
CA VAL A 144 -0.34 16.83 3.30
C VAL A 144 0.75 15.87 3.79
N VAL A 145 0.62 15.33 5.01
CA VAL A 145 1.58 14.37 5.56
C VAL A 145 1.67 13.12 4.70
N LYS A 146 0.54 12.58 4.24
CA LYS A 146 0.52 11.46 3.28
C LYS A 146 1.26 11.80 2.00
N GLY A 147 1.01 12.98 1.42
CA GLY A 147 1.73 13.44 0.23
C GLY A 147 3.25 13.57 0.43
N LEU A 148 3.69 13.95 1.64
CA LEU A 148 5.13 13.98 1.98
C LEU A 148 5.76 12.58 1.94
N PHE A 149 5.05 11.58 2.44
CA PHE A 149 5.53 10.20 2.40
C PHE A 149 5.47 9.61 0.99
N GLU A 150 4.46 9.94 0.18
CA GLU A 150 4.42 9.58 -1.23
C GLU A 150 5.63 10.17 -1.98
N ASN A 151 5.95 11.43 -1.73
CA ASN A 151 7.17 12.06 -2.26
C ASN A 151 8.45 11.43 -1.72
N GLN A 152 8.46 10.99 -0.46
CA GLN A 152 9.61 10.25 0.09
C GLN A 152 9.80 8.91 -0.60
N LYS A 153 8.72 8.16 -0.85
CA LYS A 153 8.76 6.89 -1.59
C LYS A 153 9.25 7.11 -3.02
N LYS A 154 8.76 8.16 -3.68
CA LYS A 154 9.05 8.42 -5.10
C LYS A 154 10.42 9.05 -5.34
N TYR A 155 10.85 9.98 -4.48
CA TYR A 155 12.03 10.82 -4.72
C TYR A 155 13.08 10.72 -3.60
N GLY A 156 12.88 9.86 -2.61
CA GLY A 156 13.82 9.61 -1.50
C GLY A 156 13.76 10.64 -0.36
N LYS A 157 13.00 11.74 -0.48
CA LYS A 157 12.87 12.79 0.56
C LYS A 157 11.43 13.30 0.66
N LYS A 158 11.07 13.85 1.83
CA LYS A 158 9.75 14.46 2.11
C LYS A 158 9.62 15.85 1.48
N TYR A 159 9.66 15.93 0.15
CA TYR A 159 9.46 17.18 -0.59
C TYR A 159 8.03 17.71 -0.43
N CYS A 160 7.85 19.02 -0.29
CA CYS A 160 6.53 19.65 -0.15
C CYS A 160 5.65 19.27 -1.34
N PRO A 161 4.42 18.77 -1.12
CA PRO A 161 3.48 18.48 -2.22
C PRO A 161 3.13 19.72 -3.04
N CYS A 162 3.33 20.91 -2.47
CA CYS A 162 3.11 22.21 -3.10
C CYS A 162 4.17 22.63 -4.13
N ARG A 163 5.32 21.95 -4.19
CA ARG A 163 6.45 22.35 -5.06
C ARG A 163 6.87 21.17 -5.92
N ARG A 164 7.04 21.43 -7.22
CA ARG A 164 7.52 20.42 -8.17
C ARG A 164 9.01 20.13 -7.94
N VAL A 165 9.34 18.84 -7.84
CA VAL A 165 10.73 18.34 -7.86
C VAL A 165 11.27 18.51 -9.28
N SER A 166 12.35 19.29 -9.44
CA SER A 166 12.92 19.63 -10.75
C SER A 166 14.02 18.65 -11.19
N GLY A 167 14.63 17.94 -10.25
CA GLY A 167 15.82 17.10 -10.48
C GLY A 167 17.14 17.84 -10.20
N ASP A 168 17.09 19.16 -10.01
CA ASP A 168 18.22 19.94 -9.51
C ASP A 168 18.33 19.79 -8.00
N GLN A 169 19.41 19.17 -7.52
CA GLN A 169 19.59 18.84 -6.11
C GLN A 169 19.63 20.09 -5.21
N ALA A 170 20.24 21.19 -5.67
CA ALA A 170 20.39 22.40 -4.87
C ALA A 170 19.06 23.15 -4.73
N GLU A 171 18.26 23.19 -5.80
CA GLU A 171 16.91 23.74 -5.75
C GLU A 171 15.96 22.85 -4.95
N ASP A 172 15.99 21.54 -5.18
CA ASP A 172 15.07 20.60 -4.56
C ASP A 172 15.28 20.48 -3.05
N ALA A 173 16.52 20.64 -2.56
CA ALA A 173 16.82 20.67 -1.14
C ALA A 173 15.97 21.70 -0.37
N LYS A 174 15.72 22.88 -0.98
CA LYS A 174 14.88 23.95 -0.41
C LYS A 174 13.40 23.56 -0.29
N LYS A 175 12.97 22.52 -1.01
CA LYS A 175 11.58 22.08 -1.09
C LYS A 175 11.26 20.98 -0.06
N ILE A 176 12.23 20.46 0.69
CA ILE A 176 12.02 19.42 1.73
C ILE A 176 11.25 20.02 2.91
N CYS A 177 10.16 19.40 3.35
CA CYS A 177 9.30 19.93 4.42
C CYS A 177 9.90 19.76 5.84
N PRO A 178 9.97 20.81 6.68
CA PRO A 178 9.51 22.19 6.45
C PRO A 178 10.36 22.94 5.41
N CYS A 179 9.76 23.39 4.30
CA CYS A 179 10.50 23.92 3.16
C CYS A 179 11.07 25.30 3.44
N ALA A 180 12.11 25.75 2.75
CA ALA A 180 12.75 27.03 3.01
C ALA A 180 11.78 28.24 2.93
N PHE A 181 10.64 28.09 2.26
CA PHE A 181 9.66 29.15 1.99
C PHE A 181 8.59 29.31 3.06
N HIS A 182 8.35 28.29 3.91
CA HIS A 182 7.13 28.25 4.73
C HIS A 182 7.01 29.41 5.72
N LYS A 183 8.12 29.90 6.29
CA LYS A 183 8.07 30.98 7.29
C LYS A 183 7.63 32.29 6.67
N ASP A 184 8.24 32.66 5.54
CA ASP A 184 7.89 33.87 4.78
C ASP A 184 6.43 33.81 4.30
N GLU A 185 5.98 32.63 3.84
CA GLU A 185 4.58 32.41 3.47
C GLU A 185 3.63 32.58 4.66
N ILE A 186 3.96 32.03 5.83
CA ILE A 186 3.13 32.19 7.05
C ILE A 186 3.09 33.66 7.50
N GLU A 187 4.23 34.36 7.45
CA GLU A 187 4.29 35.77 7.84
C GLU A 187 3.43 36.64 6.93
N LYS A 188 3.52 36.40 5.61
CA LYS A 188 2.84 37.19 4.59
C LYS A 188 1.35 36.84 4.45
N ASP A 189 1.06 35.55 4.35
CA ASP A 189 -0.26 35.04 3.92
C ASP A 189 -1.02 34.38 5.09
N GLY A 190 -0.41 34.29 6.28
CA GLY A 190 -1.00 33.64 7.46
C GLY A 190 -0.94 32.12 7.42
N HIS A 191 -0.44 31.52 6.33
CA HIS A 191 -0.27 30.08 6.18
C HIS A 191 0.83 29.77 5.14
N CYS A 192 1.46 28.60 5.26
CA CYS A 192 2.33 28.13 4.18
C CYS A 192 1.49 27.65 2.98
N PHE A 193 2.09 27.55 1.79
CA PHE A 193 1.35 27.31 0.55
C PHE A 193 0.62 25.95 0.53
N CYS A 194 1.17 24.90 1.17
CA CYS A 194 0.49 23.62 1.30
C CYS A 194 -0.58 23.59 2.40
N ASN A 195 -0.71 24.69 3.15
CA ASN A 195 -1.62 24.86 4.27
C ASN A 195 -1.37 23.89 5.44
N LEU A 196 -0.13 23.42 5.62
CA LEU A 196 0.25 22.56 6.75
C LEU A 196 0.44 23.37 8.04
N PHE A 197 1.05 24.55 7.92
CA PHE A 197 1.33 25.47 9.01
C PHE A 197 0.54 26.75 8.80
N VAL A 198 -0.01 27.29 9.88
CA VAL A 198 -0.84 28.49 9.91
C VAL A 198 -0.45 29.35 11.11
N LYS A 199 -0.73 30.66 11.06
CA LYS A 199 -0.55 31.57 12.19
C LYS A 199 -1.46 31.25 13.36
#